data_AF-A0A660Q220-F1
#
_entry.id   AF-A0A660Q220-F1
#
_cell.length_a   1.000
_cell.length_b   1.000
_cell.length_c   1.000
_cell.angle_alpha   90.00
_cell.angle_beta   90.00
_cell.angle_gamma   90.00
#
_symmetry.space_group_name_H-M   'P 1'
#
loop_
_entity.id
_entity.type
_entity.pdbx_description
1 polymer ?
#
loop_
_entity_poly.entity_id
_entity_poly.type
_entity_poly.pdbx_seq_one_letter_code
_entity_poly.pdbx_strand_id
1 'polypeptide(L)'
;MPTPSPEKAVSTFQFGPYNEEHYRDIKRRNIIRLLLTYLLPLLLLAAYFIYQNNAIIQESRRLHLKGIAENQAKTLDLFLTERLVNLSNLIDDPKLQLPPASGTMQNYLAQLKKSSQAFVDIGFFDSSGVQTSYAGPFPSLELRNYSSEEWYLSLMQKEDNYIITDIYLGFRQAPHFTIAVKRLIAGQSVALRAT
;
A
#
# COMPACT_ATOMS: atom_id res chain seq x y z
N MET A 1 96.29 -22.62 -58.24
CA MET A 1 95.11 -23.43 -57.85
C MET A 1 95.55 -24.36 -56.73
N PRO A 2 94.83 -24.50 -55.59
CA PRO A 2 93.37 -24.39 -55.46
C PRO A 2 92.85 -23.38 -54.39
N THR A 3 91.53 -23.12 -54.46
CA THR A 3 90.55 -22.44 -53.56
C THR A 3 90.11 -23.34 -52.38
N PRO A 4 89.27 -22.93 -51.37
CA PRO A 4 88.35 -21.76 -51.28
C PRO A 4 88.20 -21.00 -49.91
N SER A 5 87.72 -19.74 -49.99
CA SER A 5 86.59 -19.03 -49.33
C SER A 5 85.96 -19.49 -47.97
N PRO A 6 85.03 -18.72 -47.34
CA PRO A 6 85.22 -17.61 -46.40
C PRO A 6 84.53 -17.88 -45.03
N GLU A 7 85.02 -17.37 -43.89
CA GLU A 7 84.23 -17.40 -42.67
C GLU A 7 84.07 -16.02 -42.02
N LYS A 8 82.82 -15.59 -42.08
CA LYS A 8 82.26 -14.32 -41.64
C LYS A 8 82.67 -14.00 -40.21
N ALA A 9 83.18 -12.79 -39.99
CA ALA A 9 83.21 -12.17 -38.67
C ALA A 9 81.75 -12.05 -38.17
N VAL A 10 81.33 -12.99 -37.34
CA VAL A 10 80.13 -12.86 -36.53
C VAL A 10 80.44 -11.78 -35.51
N SER A 11 79.98 -10.56 -35.77
CA SER A 11 79.91 -9.50 -34.77
C SER A 11 78.95 -9.98 -33.67
N THR A 12 79.51 -10.64 -32.66
CA THR A 12 78.82 -10.95 -31.42
C THR A 12 78.45 -9.63 -30.77
N PHE A 13 77.17 -9.28 -30.86
CA PHE A 13 76.58 -8.20 -30.08
C PHE A 13 76.87 -8.53 -28.60
N GLN A 14 77.84 -7.83 -28.01
CA GLN A 14 78.09 -7.93 -26.58
C GLN A 14 76.92 -7.28 -25.86
N PHE A 15 75.99 -8.11 -25.38
CA PHE A 15 75.02 -7.69 -24.40
C PHE A 15 75.79 -7.40 -23.11
N GLY A 16 75.94 -6.11 -22.76
CA GLY A 16 76.49 -5.70 -21.48
C GLY A 16 75.73 -6.38 -20.32
N PRO A 17 76.38 -6.61 -19.16
CA PRO A 17 75.76 -7.34 -18.07
C PRO A 17 74.47 -6.63 -17.64
N TYR A 18 73.34 -7.30 -17.83
CA TYR A 18 72.06 -6.80 -17.36
C TYR A 18 72.11 -6.74 -15.83
N ASN A 19 72.24 -5.53 -15.27
CA ASN A 19 72.10 -5.31 -13.83
C ASN A 19 70.71 -5.77 -13.39
N GLU A 20 70.63 -6.54 -12.30
CA GLU A 20 69.36 -7.07 -11.77
C GLU A 20 68.31 -5.99 -11.53
N GLU A 21 68.75 -4.77 -11.20
CA GLU A 21 67.89 -3.60 -11.03
C GLU A 21 67.14 -3.22 -12.32
N HIS A 22 67.81 -3.28 -13.49
CA HIS A 22 67.20 -2.96 -14.78
C HIS A 22 66.12 -3.98 -15.17
N TYR A 23 66.38 -5.27 -14.91
CA TYR A 23 65.39 -6.32 -15.16
C TYR A 23 64.17 -6.19 -14.24
N ARG A 24 64.39 -5.85 -12.96
CA ARG A 24 63.33 -5.62 -11.98
C ARG A 24 62.41 -4.45 -12.38
N ASP A 25 62.99 -3.38 -12.92
CA ASP A 25 62.23 -2.21 -13.40
C ASP A 25 61.39 -2.52 -14.64
N ILE A 26 61.94 -3.25 -15.62
CA ILE A 26 61.18 -3.68 -16.81
C ILE A 26 60.04 -4.62 -16.40
N LYS A 27 60.31 -5.59 -15.52
CA LYS A 27 59.30 -6.53 -15.02
C LYS A 27 58.16 -5.79 -14.30
N ARG A 28 58.48 -4.83 -13.44
CA ARG A 28 57.49 -4.01 -12.72
C ARG A 28 56.63 -3.17 -13.69
N ARG A 29 57.25 -2.51 -14.68
CA ARG A 29 56.51 -1.72 -15.69
C ARG A 29 55.55 -2.58 -16.52
N ASN A 30 55.97 -3.79 -16.91
CA ASN A 30 55.11 -4.69 -17.68
C ASN A 30 53.94 -5.24 -16.85
N ILE A 31 54.19 -5.62 -15.59
CA ILE A 31 53.12 -6.04 -14.68
C ILE A 31 52.10 -4.91 -14.48
N ILE A 32 52.57 -3.68 -14.25
CA ILE A 32 51.68 -2.51 -14.09
C ILE A 32 50.86 -2.27 -15.35
N ARG A 33 51.46 -2.35 -16.55
CA ARG A 33 50.73 -2.20 -17.82
C ARG A 33 49.67 -3.27 -17.99
N LEU A 34 50.00 -4.55 -17.76
CA LEU A 34 49.05 -5.66 -17.86
C LEU A 34 47.89 -5.46 -16.87
N LEU A 35 48.20 -5.12 -15.62
CA LEU A 35 47.18 -4.80 -14.61
C LEU A 35 46.28 -3.66 -15.05
N LEU A 36 46.84 -2.55 -15.54
CA LEU A 36 46.02 -1.44 -16.03
C LEU A 36 45.15 -1.85 -17.22
N THR A 37 45.70 -2.56 -18.20
CA THR A 37 44.96 -2.97 -19.40
C THR A 37 43.78 -3.87 -19.07
N TYR A 38 43.93 -4.81 -18.12
CA TYR A 38 42.84 -5.73 -17.77
C TYR A 38 41.89 -5.18 -16.69
N LEU A 39 42.40 -4.43 -15.72
CA LEU A 39 41.68 -4.09 -14.51
C LEU A 39 41.00 -2.70 -14.61
N LEU A 40 41.58 -1.77 -15.38
CA LEU A 40 41.00 -0.43 -15.55
C LEU A 40 39.61 -0.47 -16.23
N PRO A 41 39.39 -1.20 -17.34
CA PRO A 41 38.06 -1.27 -17.96
C PRO A 41 37.00 -1.86 -17.02
N LEU A 42 37.41 -2.85 -16.20
CA LEU A 42 36.52 -3.49 -15.22
C LEU A 42 36.12 -2.52 -14.10
N LEU A 43 37.07 -1.73 -13.58
CA LEU A 43 36.79 -0.71 -12.57
C LEU A 43 35.88 0.39 -13.10
N LEU A 44 36.11 0.86 -14.33
CA LEU A 44 35.26 1.86 -14.97
C LEU A 44 33.83 1.34 -15.15
N LEU A 45 33.68 0.09 -15.60
CA LEU A 45 32.38 -0.56 -15.73
C LEU A 45 31.68 -0.69 -14.38
N ALA A 46 32.38 -1.14 -13.34
CA ALA A 46 31.85 -1.24 -11.99
C ALA A 46 31.39 0.12 -11.44
N ALA A 47 32.20 1.17 -11.62
CA ALA A 47 31.87 2.52 -11.20
C ALA A 47 30.62 3.06 -11.92
N TYR A 48 30.53 2.82 -13.24
CA TYR A 48 29.34 3.17 -14.03
C TYR A 48 28.08 2.49 -13.49
N PHE A 49 28.14 1.18 -13.23
CA PHE A 49 27.02 0.45 -12.65
C PHE A 49 26.64 0.98 -11.28
N ILE A 50 27.60 1.17 -10.37
CA ILE A 50 27.33 1.71 -9.02
C ILE A 50 26.63 3.07 -9.11
N TYR A 51 27.09 3.96 -10.00
CA TYR A 51 26.49 5.27 -10.19
C TYR A 51 25.05 5.18 -10.71
N GLN A 52 24.83 4.39 -11.78
CA GLN A 52 23.53 4.32 -12.45
C GLN A 52 22.48 3.54 -11.64
N ASN A 53 22.89 2.52 -10.88
CA ASN A 53 21.97 1.60 -10.22
C ASN A 53 21.20 2.28 -9.07
N ASN A 54 21.77 3.33 -8.46
CA ASN A 54 21.10 4.05 -7.37
C ASN A 54 19.77 4.66 -7.81
N ALA A 55 19.72 5.31 -8.96
CA ALA A 55 18.48 5.92 -9.46
C ALA A 55 17.42 4.85 -9.79
N ILE A 56 17.84 3.75 -10.42
CA ILE A 56 16.95 2.65 -10.81
C ILE A 56 16.37 1.95 -9.57
N ILE A 57 17.21 1.65 -8.57
CA ILE A 57 16.78 1.00 -7.33
C ILE A 57 15.81 1.88 -6.55
N GLN A 58 16.08 3.19 -6.46
CA GLN A 58 15.19 4.11 -5.75
C GLN A 58 13.83 4.22 -6.43
N GLU A 59 13.81 4.36 -7.75
CA GLU A 59 12.57 4.45 -8.51
C GLU A 59 11.76 3.16 -8.43
N SER A 60 12.42 2.01 -8.54
CA SER A 60 11.76 0.70 -8.37
C SER A 60 11.13 0.55 -6.98
N ARG A 61 11.83 0.94 -5.90
CA ARG A 61 11.28 0.93 -4.54
C ARG A 61 10.07 1.86 -4.40
N ARG A 62 10.16 3.08 -4.95
CA ARG A 62 9.07 4.06 -4.93
C ARG A 62 7.83 3.52 -5.65
N LEU A 63 8.00 2.99 -6.85
CA LEU A 63 6.91 2.40 -7.63
C LEU A 63 6.30 1.18 -6.94
N HIS A 64 7.12 0.35 -6.29
CA HIS A 64 6.65 -0.79 -5.54
C HIS A 64 5.80 -0.38 -4.32
N LEU A 65 6.28 0.56 -3.51
CA LEU A 65 5.52 1.09 -2.37
C LEU A 65 4.24 1.79 -2.81
N LYS A 66 4.30 2.56 -3.90
CA LYS A 66 3.11 3.18 -4.51
C LYS A 66 2.10 2.12 -4.94
N GLY A 67 2.54 1.06 -5.61
CA GLY A 67 1.67 -0.04 -6.01
C GLY A 67 1.01 -0.75 -4.83
N ILE A 68 1.76 -0.98 -3.73
CA ILE A 68 1.20 -1.54 -2.49
C ILE A 68 0.14 -0.61 -1.90
N ALA A 69 0.44 0.68 -1.75
CA ALA A 69 -0.48 1.65 -1.18
C ALA A 69 -1.77 1.79 -2.01
N GLU A 70 -1.65 1.88 -3.34
CA GLU A 70 -2.80 1.94 -4.24
C GLU A 70 -3.64 0.66 -4.18
N ASN A 71 -3.00 -0.51 -4.11
CA ASN A 71 -3.71 -1.77 -4.00
C ASN A 71 -4.47 -1.87 -2.67
N GLN A 72 -3.82 -1.49 -1.56
CA GLN A 72 -4.46 -1.46 -0.23
C GLN A 72 -5.64 -0.48 -0.19
N ALA A 73 -5.48 0.72 -0.76
CA ALA A 73 -6.55 1.71 -0.83
C ALA A 73 -7.75 1.18 -1.62
N LYS A 74 -7.53 0.54 -2.78
CA LYS A 74 -8.59 -0.09 -3.57
C LYS A 74 -9.28 -1.23 -2.82
N THR A 75 -8.53 -2.06 -2.10
CA THR A 75 -9.10 -3.13 -1.29
C THR A 75 -9.98 -2.55 -0.17
N LEU A 76 -9.55 -1.48 0.49
CA LEU A 76 -10.33 -0.80 1.53
C LEU A 76 -11.61 -0.16 0.95
N ASP A 77 -11.49 0.51 -0.19
CA ASP A 77 -12.63 1.12 -0.89
C ASP A 77 -13.68 0.07 -1.28
N LEU A 78 -13.26 -1.07 -1.84
CA LEU A 78 -14.13 -2.19 -2.13
C LEU A 78 -14.81 -2.72 -0.86
N PHE A 79 -14.04 -2.95 0.21
CA PHE A 79 -14.54 -3.42 1.49
C PHE A 79 -15.62 -2.49 2.06
N LEU A 80 -15.41 -1.18 2.00
CA LEU A 80 -16.36 -0.19 2.51
C LEU A 80 -17.62 -0.12 1.61
N THR A 81 -17.43 -0.14 0.29
CA THR A 81 -18.50 -0.10 -0.70
C THR A 81 -19.41 -1.32 -0.58
N GLU A 82 -18.86 -2.53 -0.40
CA GLU A 82 -19.65 -3.75 -0.18
C GLU A 82 -20.56 -3.63 1.05
N ARG A 83 -20.06 -3.03 2.14
CA ARG A 83 -20.85 -2.85 3.37
C ARG A 83 -21.91 -1.79 3.21
N LEU A 84 -21.58 -0.70 2.52
CA LEU A 84 -22.55 0.32 2.12
C LEU A 84 -23.69 -0.30 1.30
N VAL A 85 -23.38 -1.13 0.31
CA VAL A 85 -24.37 -1.83 -0.51
C VAL A 85 -25.21 -2.79 0.33
N ASN A 86 -24.60 -3.57 1.23
CA ASN A 86 -25.32 -4.46 2.14
C ASN A 86 -26.32 -3.68 3.03
N LEU A 87 -25.90 -2.54 3.58
CA LEU A 87 -26.74 -1.70 4.43
C LEU A 87 -27.85 -0.99 3.62
N SER A 88 -27.52 -0.55 2.40
CA SER A 88 -28.47 0.00 1.43
C SER A 88 -29.56 -1.02 1.07
N ASN A 89 -29.17 -2.25 0.73
CA ASN A 89 -30.12 -3.30 0.40
C ASN A 89 -31.03 -3.65 1.58
N LEU A 90 -30.53 -3.56 2.81
CA LEU A 90 -31.35 -3.79 4.01
C LEU A 90 -32.38 -2.68 4.21
N ILE A 91 -32.01 -1.39 4.07
CA ILE A 91 -32.96 -0.29 4.23
C ILE A 91 -34.02 -0.25 3.11
N ASP A 92 -33.65 -0.74 1.93
CA ASP A 92 -34.52 -0.81 0.76
C ASP A 92 -35.37 -2.10 0.72
N ASP A 93 -35.18 -3.05 1.66
CA ASP A 93 -35.96 -4.29 1.73
C ASP A 93 -37.42 -3.97 2.11
N PRO A 94 -38.43 -4.28 1.26
CA PRO A 94 -39.85 -4.07 1.59
C PRO A 94 -40.34 -4.82 2.84
N LYS A 95 -39.59 -5.83 3.29
CA LYS A 95 -39.87 -6.60 4.52
C LYS A 95 -39.27 -5.96 5.77
N LEU A 96 -38.49 -4.90 5.63
CA LEU A 96 -37.97 -4.14 6.76
C LEU A 96 -39.15 -3.54 7.54
N GLN A 97 -39.27 -3.90 8.81
CA GLN A 97 -40.26 -3.30 9.69
C GLN A 97 -39.79 -1.90 10.08
N LEU A 98 -40.66 -0.90 9.95
CA LEU A 98 -40.33 0.50 10.21
C LEU A 98 -41.36 1.12 11.18
N PRO A 99 -40.94 1.55 12.39
CA PRO A 99 -39.63 1.32 12.99
C PRO A 99 -39.44 -0.16 13.37
N PRO A 100 -38.21 -0.69 13.30
CA PRO A 100 -37.95 -2.08 13.68
C PRO A 100 -37.99 -2.22 15.21
N ALA A 101 -38.61 -3.31 15.68
CA ALA A 101 -38.54 -3.68 17.09
C ALA A 101 -37.11 -4.14 17.45
N SER A 102 -36.67 -3.91 18.68
CA SER A 102 -35.34 -4.29 19.15
C SER A 102 -35.03 -5.77 18.92
N GLY A 103 -36.02 -6.65 19.10
CA GLY A 103 -35.91 -8.10 18.85
C GLY A 103 -35.68 -8.47 17.38
N THR A 104 -36.12 -7.64 16.44
CA THR A 104 -35.94 -7.85 15.00
C THR A 104 -34.54 -7.39 14.55
N MET A 105 -33.95 -6.41 15.23
CA MET A 105 -32.62 -5.88 14.89
C MET A 105 -31.51 -6.94 15.01
N GLN A 106 -31.60 -7.90 15.94
CA GLN A 106 -30.61 -8.98 16.02
C GLN A 106 -30.65 -9.88 14.79
N ASN A 107 -31.84 -10.10 14.22
CA ASN A 107 -31.98 -10.89 12.99
C ASN A 107 -31.37 -10.15 11.78
N TYR A 108 -31.58 -8.84 11.69
CA TYR A 108 -30.95 -8.02 10.65
C TYR A 108 -29.42 -7.98 10.78
N LEU A 109 -28.89 -7.85 12.01
CA LEU A 109 -27.45 -7.94 12.24
C LEU A 109 -26.91 -9.32 11.83
N ALA A 110 -27.60 -10.40 12.20
CA ALA A 110 -27.21 -11.75 11.82
C ALA A 110 -27.23 -11.96 10.31
N GLN A 111 -28.19 -11.35 9.59
CA GLN A 111 -28.24 -11.38 8.13
C GLN A 111 -27.06 -10.63 7.51
N LEU A 112 -26.74 -9.42 7.98
CA LEU A 112 -25.57 -8.66 7.53
C LEU A 112 -24.26 -9.43 7.80
N LYS A 113 -24.15 -10.10 8.95
CA LYS A 113 -22.99 -10.93 9.30
C LYS A 113 -22.78 -12.14 8.38
N LYS A 114 -23.84 -12.63 7.71
CA LYS A 114 -23.71 -13.68 6.68
C LYS A 114 -22.99 -13.15 5.43
N SER A 115 -23.25 -11.90 5.04
CA SER A 115 -22.53 -11.24 3.95
C SER A 115 -21.13 -10.81 4.38
N SER A 116 -20.98 -10.35 5.63
CA SER A 116 -19.68 -9.97 6.17
C SER A 116 -19.61 -10.05 7.69
N GLN A 117 -18.71 -10.88 8.21
CA GLN A 117 -18.48 -11.01 9.66
C GLN A 117 -17.91 -9.75 10.32
N ALA A 118 -17.53 -8.74 9.55
CA ALA A 118 -16.97 -7.50 10.07
C ALA A 118 -18.02 -6.55 10.69
N PHE A 119 -19.30 -6.74 10.39
CA PHE A 119 -20.35 -5.93 11.03
C PHE A 119 -20.39 -6.23 12.53
N VAL A 120 -20.12 -5.23 13.35
CA VAL A 120 -20.16 -5.32 14.81
C VAL A 120 -21.57 -5.03 15.31
N ASP A 121 -22.21 -4.00 14.77
CA ASP A 121 -23.56 -3.61 15.15
C ASP A 121 -24.35 -2.90 14.05
N ILE A 122 -25.64 -2.71 14.35
CA ILE A 122 -26.59 -1.97 13.55
C ILE A 122 -27.53 -1.14 14.44
N GLY A 123 -27.85 0.08 14.01
CA GLY A 123 -28.81 0.96 14.66
C GLY A 123 -29.77 1.57 13.66
N PHE A 124 -31.03 1.72 14.04
CA PHE A 124 -32.05 2.46 13.30
C PHE A 124 -32.31 3.80 13.96
N PHE A 125 -32.40 4.83 13.14
CA PHE A 125 -32.56 6.23 13.55
C PHE A 125 -33.83 6.80 12.94
N ASP A 126 -34.63 7.45 13.78
CA ASP A 126 -35.77 8.23 13.33
C ASP A 126 -35.34 9.61 12.81
N SER A 127 -36.33 10.39 12.38
CA SER A 127 -36.14 11.75 11.87
C SER A 127 -35.70 12.77 12.91
N SER A 128 -35.73 12.43 14.19
CA SER A 128 -35.25 13.29 15.28
C SER A 128 -33.77 13.07 15.61
N GLY A 129 -33.16 12.02 15.06
CA GLY A 129 -31.78 11.61 15.34
C GLY A 129 -31.64 10.71 16.56
N VAL A 130 -32.75 10.15 17.05
CA VAL A 130 -32.72 9.16 18.12
C VAL A 130 -32.54 7.77 17.53
N GLN A 131 -31.61 6.99 18.10
CA GLN A 131 -31.38 5.61 17.72
C GLN A 131 -32.44 4.71 18.37
N THR A 132 -33.64 4.63 17.78
CA THR A 132 -34.82 4.02 18.42
C THR A 132 -34.69 2.51 18.64
N SER A 133 -33.84 1.83 17.87
CA SER A 133 -33.57 0.40 18.05
C SER A 133 -32.13 0.05 17.69
N TYR A 134 -31.55 -0.90 18.42
CA TYR A 134 -30.15 -1.29 18.30
C TYR A 134 -29.94 -2.80 18.40
N ALA A 135 -28.94 -3.31 17.69
CA ALA A 135 -28.38 -4.63 17.95
C ALA A 135 -26.86 -4.60 17.85
N GLY A 136 -26.19 -5.05 18.90
CA GLY A 136 -24.73 -5.06 18.99
C GLY A 136 -24.24 -5.17 20.45
N PRO A 137 -22.93 -5.06 20.68
CA PRO A 137 -22.35 -5.24 22.01
C PRO A 137 -22.57 -4.07 22.98
N PHE A 138 -23.12 -2.93 22.53
CA PHE A 138 -23.30 -1.73 23.35
C PHE A 138 -24.80 -1.39 23.55
N PRO A 139 -25.53 -2.12 24.40
CA PRO A 139 -26.98 -1.92 24.58
C PRO A 139 -27.35 -0.51 25.08
N SER A 140 -26.44 0.18 25.77
CA SER A 140 -26.61 1.58 26.21
C SER A 140 -26.69 2.61 25.07
N LEU A 141 -26.52 2.19 23.82
CA LEU A 141 -26.68 3.06 22.65
C LEU A 141 -28.14 3.17 22.16
N GLU A 142 -29.02 2.27 22.59
CA GLU A 142 -30.45 2.33 22.25
C GLU A 142 -31.11 3.54 22.93
N LEU A 143 -32.03 4.19 22.23
CA LEU A 143 -32.72 5.43 22.64
C LEU A 143 -31.79 6.64 22.89
N ARG A 144 -30.51 6.54 22.50
CA ARG A 144 -29.57 7.65 22.60
C ARG A 144 -29.79 8.65 21.46
N ASN A 145 -29.63 9.93 21.77
CA ASN A 145 -29.79 11.01 20.80
C ASN A 145 -28.44 11.31 20.12
N TYR A 146 -28.41 11.20 18.79
CA TYR A 146 -27.26 11.47 17.93
C TYR A 146 -27.47 12.72 17.06
N SER A 147 -28.53 13.50 17.27
CA SER A 147 -28.85 14.65 16.43
C SER A 147 -27.76 15.72 16.39
N SER A 148 -26.89 15.76 17.41
CA SER A 148 -25.72 16.64 17.48
C SER A 148 -24.42 16.02 16.96
N GLU A 149 -24.41 14.74 16.61
CA GLU A 149 -23.20 14.07 16.13
C GLU A 149 -22.90 14.51 14.69
N GLU A 150 -21.63 14.82 14.42
CA GLU A 150 -21.19 15.38 13.13
C GLU A 150 -21.57 14.49 11.94
N TRP A 151 -21.46 13.17 12.10
CA TRP A 151 -21.82 12.21 11.05
C TRP A 151 -23.32 12.23 10.74
N TYR A 152 -24.18 12.42 11.75
CA TYR A 152 -25.63 12.45 11.58
C TYR A 152 -26.06 13.74 10.90
N LEU A 153 -25.53 14.88 11.38
CA LEU A 153 -25.74 16.19 10.76
C LEU A 153 -25.29 16.18 9.29
N SER A 154 -24.11 15.65 9.02
CA SER A 154 -23.57 15.53 7.66
C SER A 154 -24.44 14.63 6.78
N LEU A 155 -24.89 13.48 7.29
CA LEU A 155 -25.79 12.59 6.56
C LEU A 155 -27.09 13.30 6.22
N MET A 156 -27.68 14.07 7.14
CA MET A 156 -28.94 14.75 6.90
C MET A 156 -28.82 15.94 5.94
N GLN A 157 -27.70 16.68 5.99
CA GLN A 157 -27.48 17.87 5.16
C GLN A 157 -27.00 17.58 3.73
N LYS A 158 -26.24 16.50 3.52
CA LYS A 158 -25.72 16.16 2.19
C LYS A 158 -26.82 15.66 1.26
N GLU A 159 -26.64 15.89 -0.04
CA GLU A 159 -27.48 15.30 -1.08
C GLU A 159 -27.31 13.78 -1.14
N ASP A 160 -26.10 13.29 -0.82
CA ASP A 160 -25.82 11.86 -0.75
C ASP A 160 -26.66 11.17 0.32
N ASN A 161 -27.18 9.99 -0.05
CA ASN A 161 -28.00 9.16 0.84
C ASN A 161 -27.18 8.27 1.77
N TYR A 162 -25.87 8.53 1.90
CA TYR A 162 -24.99 7.76 2.75
C TYR A 162 -23.80 8.58 3.27
N ILE A 163 -23.14 8.07 4.31
CA ILE A 163 -21.88 8.60 4.80
C ILE A 163 -20.99 7.46 5.28
N ILE A 164 -19.69 7.61 5.05
CA ILE A 164 -18.63 6.82 5.65
C ILE A 164 -17.72 7.83 6.37
N THR A 165 -17.45 7.57 7.64
CA THR A 165 -16.65 8.47 8.51
C THR A 165 -15.22 7.98 8.67
N ASP A 166 -14.34 8.87 9.10
CA ASP A 166 -13.06 8.48 9.70
C ASP A 166 -13.26 7.80 11.06
N ILE A 167 -12.17 7.33 11.67
CA ILE A 167 -12.21 6.70 12.99
C ILE A 167 -12.42 7.77 14.08
N TYR A 168 -13.42 7.54 14.94
CA TYR A 168 -13.75 8.41 16.07
C TYR A 168 -14.23 7.57 17.28
N LEU A 169 -14.39 8.20 18.45
CA LEU A 169 -14.78 7.50 19.68
C LEU A 169 -16.29 7.39 19.87
N GLY A 170 -17.03 8.44 19.48
CA GLY A 170 -18.47 8.58 19.64
C GLY A 170 -18.96 8.27 21.07
N PHE A 171 -20.21 7.85 21.19
CA PHE A 171 -20.79 7.46 22.48
C PHE A 171 -20.27 6.14 23.05
N ARG A 172 -19.54 5.35 22.26
CA ARG A 172 -18.92 4.08 22.69
C ARG A 172 -17.66 4.29 23.51
N GLN A 173 -17.03 5.46 23.39
CA GLN A 173 -15.71 5.71 23.97
C GLN A 173 -14.67 4.68 23.49
N ALA A 174 -14.82 4.18 22.26
CA ALA A 174 -13.96 3.20 21.64
C ALA A 174 -13.78 3.53 20.14
N PRO A 175 -12.57 3.39 19.57
CA PRO A 175 -12.33 3.72 18.17
C PRO A 175 -13.19 2.89 17.23
N HIS A 176 -13.98 3.56 16.40
CA HIS A 176 -14.76 2.95 15.34
C HIS A 176 -14.99 3.96 14.21
N PHE A 177 -15.33 3.47 13.03
CA PHE A 177 -15.92 4.29 11.98
C PHE A 177 -17.39 3.91 11.83
N THR A 178 -18.14 4.74 11.13
CA THR A 178 -19.57 4.59 10.88
C THR A 178 -19.83 4.59 9.39
N ILE A 179 -20.62 3.61 8.94
CA ILE A 179 -21.30 3.62 7.65
C ILE A 179 -22.78 3.82 7.94
N ALA A 180 -23.38 4.87 7.38
CA ALA A 180 -24.81 5.10 7.53
C ALA A 180 -25.46 5.41 6.20
N VAL A 181 -26.72 4.99 6.05
CA VAL A 181 -27.56 5.25 4.89
C VAL A 181 -28.85 5.91 5.36
N LYS A 182 -29.33 6.93 4.63
CA LYS A 182 -30.62 7.57 4.87
C LYS A 182 -31.61 7.26 3.75
N ARG A 183 -32.89 7.21 4.08
CA ARG A 183 -34.01 7.11 3.13
C ARG A 183 -35.15 8.01 3.57
N LEU A 184 -35.91 8.51 2.60
CA LEU A 184 -37.17 9.19 2.84
C LEU A 184 -38.29 8.16 2.74
N ILE A 185 -38.89 7.79 3.87
CA ILE A 185 -39.96 6.79 3.94
C ILE A 185 -41.17 7.45 4.58
N ALA A 186 -42.32 7.41 3.90
CA ALA A 186 -43.56 8.06 4.34
C ALA A 186 -43.39 9.55 4.74
N GLY A 187 -42.51 10.27 4.03
CA GLY A 187 -42.22 11.69 4.29
C GLY A 187 -41.28 11.95 5.48
N GLN A 188 -40.74 10.90 6.11
CA GLN A 188 -39.77 11.02 7.19
C GLN A 188 -38.39 10.52 6.75
N SER A 189 -37.34 11.28 7.05
CA SER A 189 -35.98 10.81 6.83
C SER A 189 -35.60 9.87 7.96
N VAL A 190 -35.31 8.62 7.62
CA VAL A 190 -34.85 7.58 8.54
C VAL A 190 -33.44 7.15 8.12
N ALA A 191 -32.66 6.64 9.06
CA ALA A 191 -31.33 6.14 8.76
C ALA A 191 -31.04 4.78 9.40
N LEU A 192 -30.26 3.96 8.69
CA LEU A 192 -29.60 2.79 9.25
C LEU A 192 -28.10 3.10 9.37
N ARG A 193 -27.53 2.74 10.51
CA ARG A 193 -26.09 2.86 10.80
C ARG A 193 -25.52 1.48 11.09
N ALA A 194 -24.33 1.19 10.59
CA ALA A 194 -23.54 0.04 10.98
C ALA A 194 -22.07 0.42 11.22
N THR A 195 -21.38 -0.43 11.97
CA THR A 195 -19.93 -0.31 12.27
C THR A 195 -19.26 -1.66 12.16
#